data_AF-A0A379V1A9-F1
#
_entry.id   AF-A0A379V1A9-F1
#
_cell.length_a   1.000
_cell.length_b   1.000
_cell.length_c   1.000
_cell.angle_alpha   90.00
_cell.angle_beta   90.00
_cell.angle_gamma   90.00
#
_symmetry.space_group_name_H-M   'P 1'
#
loop_
_entity.id
_entity.type
_entity.pdbx_description
1 polymer ?
#
loop_
_entity_poly.entity_id
_entity_poly.type
_entity_poly.pdbx_seq_one_letter_code
_entity_poly.pdbx_strand_id
1 'polypeptide(L)'
;MSQTHKHAIPANIADRCLINPEQYETKYKQSINDPDTFWGEQGKILDWITPYQKVKNTSFAPGNVSIKWYEDGTLNLAANCLDRHLQEMAIAPPLSGKAMTRRRVNISLIANCIAMSAVSRIRCWIWALKKAMW
;
A
#
# COMPACT_ATOMS: atom_id res chain seq x y z
N MET A 1 11.97 -31.85 -12.94
CA MET A 1 12.47 -30.92 -11.91
C MET A 1 13.00 -29.68 -12.61
N SER A 2 12.29 -28.56 -12.58
CA SER A 2 12.76 -27.31 -13.18
C SER A 2 13.92 -26.73 -12.37
N GLN A 3 15.00 -26.28 -13.02
CA GLN A 3 16.11 -25.61 -12.36
C GLN A 3 15.64 -24.24 -11.85
N THR A 4 15.84 -23.96 -10.55
CA THR A 4 15.51 -22.67 -9.94
C THR A 4 16.77 -21.81 -9.88
N HIS A 5 16.87 -20.82 -10.78
CA HIS A 5 17.97 -19.85 -10.77
C HIS A 5 17.65 -18.71 -9.79
N LYS A 6 18.47 -18.56 -8.75
CA LYS A 6 18.37 -17.43 -7.81
C LYS A 6 19.30 -16.30 -8.29
N HIS A 7 18.73 -15.12 -8.53
CA HIS A 7 19.48 -13.92 -8.87
C HIS A 7 19.77 -13.09 -7.62
N ALA A 8 21.02 -12.67 -7.47
CA ALA A 8 21.43 -11.78 -6.38
C ALA A 8 20.80 -10.39 -6.55
N ILE A 9 20.58 -9.71 -5.41
CA ILE A 9 20.07 -8.35 -5.41
C ILE A 9 21.18 -7.43 -5.91
N PRO A 10 20.96 -6.62 -6.97
CA PRO A 10 21.98 -5.72 -7.48
C PRO A 10 22.21 -4.55 -6.50
N ALA A 11 23.44 -4.03 -6.46
CA ALA A 11 23.87 -3.03 -5.47
C ALA A 11 23.00 -1.77 -5.45
N ASN A 12 22.61 -1.27 -6.62
CA ASN A 12 21.75 -0.08 -6.73
C ASN A 12 20.37 -0.25 -6.05
N ILE A 13 19.88 -1.49 -5.94
CA ILE A 13 18.63 -1.80 -5.23
C ILE A 13 18.91 -2.00 -3.75
N ALA A 14 20.00 -2.67 -3.38
CA ALA A 14 20.39 -2.83 -1.98
C ALA A 14 20.52 -1.46 -1.26
N ASP A 15 21.11 -0.47 -1.93
CA ASP A 15 21.35 0.86 -1.34
C ASP A 15 20.08 1.71 -1.17
N ARG A 16 19.04 1.47 -2.00
CA ARG A 16 17.81 2.30 -2.04
C ARG A 16 16.56 1.54 -1.61
N CYS A 17 16.69 0.28 -1.21
CA CYS A 17 15.54 -0.53 -0.83
C CYS A 17 14.89 0.05 0.44
N LEU A 18 13.55 0.01 0.47
CA LEU A 18 12.80 0.41 1.65
C LEU A 18 12.84 -0.66 2.74
N ILE A 19 13.07 -1.92 2.35
CA ILE A 19 13.08 -3.10 3.21
C ILE A 19 14.23 -4.00 2.76
N ASN A 20 15.19 -4.24 3.64
CA ASN A 20 16.29 -5.19 3.43
C ASN A 20 15.88 -6.62 3.87
N PRO A 21 16.71 -7.66 3.63
CA PRO A 21 16.37 -9.03 4.00
C PRO A 21 16.09 -9.25 5.50
N GLU A 22 16.85 -8.60 6.39
CA GLU A 22 16.68 -8.74 7.84
C GLU A 22 15.40 -8.07 8.34
N GLN A 23 15.09 -6.89 7.80
CA GLN A 23 13.84 -6.17 8.06
C GLN A 23 12.64 -6.93 7.53
N TYR A 24 12.77 -7.57 6.36
CA TYR A 24 11.74 -8.45 5.82
C TYR A 24 11.43 -9.59 6.79
N GLU A 25 12.45 -10.34 7.24
CA GLU A 25 12.27 -11.44 8.20
C GLU A 25 11.61 -10.98 9.49
N THR A 26 12.06 -9.84 10.03
CA THR A 26 11.53 -9.28 11.28
C THR A 26 10.06 -8.86 11.12
N LYS A 27 9.74 -8.08 10.09
CA LYS A 27 8.38 -7.61 9.82
C LYS A 27 7.45 -8.76 9.47
N TYR A 28 7.93 -9.75 8.73
CA TYR A 28 7.18 -10.95 8.41
C TYR A 28 6.81 -11.72 9.67
N LYS A 29 7.78 -12.01 10.55
CA LYS A 29 7.52 -12.67 11.83
C LYS A 29 6.51 -11.91 12.68
N GLN A 30 6.63 -10.58 12.76
CA GLN A 30 5.67 -9.76 13.50
C GLN A 30 4.27 -9.84 12.89
N SER A 31 4.14 -9.76 11.56
CA SER A 31 2.84 -9.82 10.88
C SER A 31 2.07 -11.13 11.09
N ILE A 32 2.79 -12.22 11.37
CA ILE A 32 2.20 -13.54 11.63
C ILE A 32 1.92 -13.73 13.13
N ASN A 33 2.87 -13.37 14.00
CA ASN A 33 2.76 -13.61 15.43
C ASN A 33 1.80 -12.62 16.12
N ASP A 34 1.79 -11.37 15.67
CA ASP A 34 0.94 -10.30 16.20
C ASP A 34 0.36 -9.46 15.04
N PRO A 35 -0.66 -10.00 14.35
CA PRO A 35 -1.26 -9.35 13.20
C PRO A 35 -1.95 -8.04 13.58
N ASP A 36 -2.62 -7.96 14.73
CA ASP A 36 -3.38 -6.77 15.10
C ASP A 36 -2.45 -5.57 15.35
N THR A 37 -1.32 -5.77 16.05
CA THR A 37 -0.33 -4.69 16.24
C THR A 37 0.32 -4.31 14.91
N PHE A 38 0.83 -5.28 14.15
CA PHE A 38 1.53 -5.00 12.90
C PHE A 38 0.63 -4.28 11.90
N TRP A 39 -0.55 -4.83 11.63
CA TRP A 39 -1.49 -4.25 10.67
C TRP A 39 -2.13 -2.96 11.22
N GLY A 40 -2.32 -2.86 12.53
CA GLY A 40 -2.75 -1.63 13.18
C GLY A 40 -1.79 -0.47 12.97
N GLU A 41 -0.48 -0.73 12.96
CA GLU A 41 0.54 0.26 12.60
C GLU A 41 0.57 0.52 11.08
N GLN A 42 0.55 -0.54 10.26
CA GLN A 42 0.63 -0.39 8.80
C GLN A 42 -0.60 0.30 8.21
N GLY A 43 -1.79 0.16 8.81
CA GLY A 43 -3.02 0.80 8.35
C GLY A 43 -3.03 2.32 8.49
N LYS A 44 -2.11 2.89 9.28
CA LYS A 44 -1.91 4.35 9.44
C LYS A 44 -1.29 5.02 8.21
N ILE A 45 -0.88 4.25 7.20
CA ILE A 45 -0.43 4.80 5.90
C ILE A 45 -1.58 5.44 5.11
N LEU A 46 -2.83 5.08 5.45
CA LEU A 46 -4.03 5.64 4.86
C LEU A 46 -4.62 6.68 5.81
N ASP A 47 -5.28 7.67 5.22
CA ASP A 47 -6.03 8.68 5.93
C ASP A 47 -7.45 8.16 6.17
N TRP A 48 -7.78 8.00 7.44
CA TRP A 48 -9.08 7.52 7.90
C TRP A 48 -9.95 8.71 8.31
N ILE A 49 -11.22 8.68 7.92
CA ILE A 49 -12.22 9.65 8.37
C ILE A 49 -12.63 9.30 9.80
N THR A 50 -12.94 8.02 10.03
CA THR A 50 -13.13 7.45 11.37
C THR A 50 -12.03 6.43 11.60
N PRO A 51 -11.18 6.61 12.63
CA PRO A 51 -10.13 5.65 12.94
C PRO A 51 -10.73 4.31 13.37
N TYR A 52 -10.15 3.22 12.89
CA TYR A 52 -10.50 1.87 13.29
C TYR A 52 -9.94 1.55 14.68
N GLN A 53 -10.61 0.66 15.42
CA GLN A 53 -10.10 0.03 16.63
C GLN A 53 -9.85 -1.46 16.38
N LYS A 54 -10.66 -2.10 15.53
CA LYS A 54 -10.53 -3.53 15.22
C LYS A 54 -9.79 -3.76 13.92
N VAL A 55 -8.62 -4.37 14.00
CA VAL A 55 -7.74 -4.57 12.85
C VAL A 55 -8.12 -5.83 12.08
N LYS A 56 -8.05 -7.01 12.69
CA LYS A 56 -8.37 -8.29 12.04
C LYS A 56 -9.54 -9.00 12.72
N ASN A 57 -10.55 -9.37 11.95
CA ASN A 57 -11.64 -10.24 12.40
C ASN A 57 -11.94 -11.26 11.29
N THR A 58 -11.19 -12.37 11.28
CA THR A 58 -11.25 -13.37 10.22
C THR A 58 -11.43 -14.79 10.76
N SER A 59 -12.41 -15.51 10.23
CA SER A 59 -12.65 -16.93 10.45
C SER A 59 -12.68 -17.65 9.11
N PHE A 60 -11.94 -18.77 9.03
CA PHE A 60 -11.94 -19.71 7.90
C PHE A 60 -12.61 -21.03 8.26
N ALA A 61 -13.35 -21.09 9.37
CA ALA A 61 -14.02 -22.31 9.80
C ALA A 61 -15.04 -22.77 8.74
N PRO A 62 -15.15 -24.08 8.47
CA PRO A 62 -16.16 -24.62 7.57
C PRO A 62 -17.57 -24.18 8.00
N GLY A 63 -18.33 -23.55 7.10
CA GLY A 63 -19.66 -23.01 7.39
C GLY A 63 -19.68 -21.64 8.09
N ASN A 64 -18.52 -21.08 8.47
CA ASN A 64 -18.40 -19.74 9.06
C ASN A 64 -17.17 -19.01 8.49
N VAL A 65 -17.16 -18.83 7.17
CA VAL A 65 -16.13 -18.03 6.48
C VAL A 65 -16.53 -16.56 6.59
N SER A 66 -15.83 -15.81 7.43
CA SER A 66 -16.03 -14.38 7.63
C SER A 66 -14.68 -13.70 7.59
N ILE A 67 -14.50 -12.71 6.72
CA ILE A 67 -13.23 -12.00 6.57
C ILE A 67 -13.52 -10.52 6.66
N LYS A 68 -13.16 -9.90 7.78
CA LYS A 68 -13.32 -8.47 8.01
C LYS A 68 -12.01 -7.87 8.49
N TRP A 69 -11.67 -6.73 7.92
CA TRP A 69 -10.48 -5.95 8.26
C TRP A 69 -10.91 -4.51 8.47
N TYR A 70 -10.46 -3.88 9.56
CA TYR A 70 -10.81 -2.49 9.88
C TYR A 70 -12.32 -2.24 9.88
N GLU A 71 -13.09 -3.16 10.46
CA GLU A 71 -14.54 -3.25 10.28
C GLU A 71 -15.32 -2.02 10.80
N ASP A 72 -14.71 -1.29 11.71
CA ASP A 72 -15.24 -0.09 12.35
C ASP A 72 -14.66 1.22 11.77
N GLY A 73 -13.66 1.13 10.90
CA GLY A 73 -13.04 2.28 10.27
C GLY A 73 -13.77 2.73 9.01
N THR A 74 -13.75 4.03 8.74
CA THR A 74 -14.26 4.59 7.48
C THR A 74 -13.17 5.40 6.79
N LEU A 75 -13.04 5.21 5.47
CA LEU A 75 -12.12 5.97 4.64
C LEU A 75 -12.73 6.28 3.28
N ASN A 76 -12.17 7.26 2.59
CA ASN A 76 -12.47 7.53 1.20
C ASN A 76 -11.24 7.19 0.34
N LEU A 77 -11.43 6.26 -0.60
CA LEU A 77 -10.37 5.82 -1.50
C LEU A 77 -9.89 6.94 -2.42
N ALA A 78 -10.81 7.74 -2.99
CA ALA A 78 -10.48 8.84 -3.88
C ALA A 78 -9.67 9.92 -3.14
N ALA A 79 -10.10 10.26 -1.92
CA ALA A 79 -9.40 11.23 -1.07
C ALA A 79 -7.94 10.81 -0.75
N ASN A 80 -7.74 9.53 -0.47
CA ASN A 80 -6.41 8.96 -0.23
C ASN A 80 -5.55 8.89 -1.51
N CYS A 81 -6.15 8.71 -2.68
CA CYS A 81 -5.41 8.61 -3.92
C CYS A 81 -5.13 9.97 -4.55
N LEU A 82 -5.97 10.99 -4.31
CA LEU A 82 -5.93 12.25 -5.03
C LEU A 82 -5.78 13.42 -4.07
N ASP A 83 -6.81 13.66 -3.27
CA ASP A 83 -7.00 14.91 -2.53
C ASP A 83 -5.83 15.21 -1.58
N ARG A 84 -5.33 14.21 -0.85
CA ARG A 84 -4.18 14.40 0.07
C ARG A 84 -2.88 14.80 -0.63
N HIS A 85 -2.70 14.39 -1.89
CA HIS A 85 -1.48 14.68 -2.66
C HIS A 85 -1.56 15.99 -3.44
N LEU A 86 -2.76 16.50 -3.71
CA LEU A 86 -2.94 17.76 -4.42
C LEU A 86 -2.32 18.94 -3.67
N GLN A 87 -2.40 18.94 -2.33
CA GLN A 87 -1.87 20.03 -1.52
C GLN A 87 -0.33 20.09 -1.53
N GLU A 88 0.33 18.93 -1.53
CA GLU A 88 1.81 18.85 -1.61
C GLU A 88 2.32 19.12 -3.04
N MET A 89 1.63 18.63 -4.06
CA MET A 89 2.06 18.75 -5.46
C MET A 89 1.77 20.13 -6.07
N ALA A 90 0.85 20.92 -5.50
CA ALA A 90 0.57 22.28 -5.95
C ALA A 90 1.75 23.25 -5.79
N ILE A 91 2.72 22.93 -4.91
CA ILE A 91 3.88 23.78 -4.60
C ILE A 91 5.12 23.36 -5.43
N ALA A 92 5.09 22.18 -6.07
CA ALA A 92 6.21 21.71 -6.87
C ALA A 92 6.32 22.49 -8.20
N PRO A 93 7.45 23.18 -8.49
CA PRO A 93 7.63 23.85 -9.76
C PRO A 93 7.53 22.83 -10.91
N PRO A 94 6.89 23.19 -12.04
CA PRO A 94 6.70 22.25 -13.14
C PRO A 94 8.04 21.75 -13.66
N LEU A 95 8.22 20.43 -13.60
CA LEU A 95 9.41 19.77 -14.12
C LEU A 95 9.47 19.95 -15.65
N SER A 96 10.42 20.76 -16.08
CA SER A 96 10.86 20.99 -17.47
C SER A 96 9.83 21.62 -18.41
N GLY A 97 10.02 22.92 -18.71
CA GLY A 97 10.09 23.53 -20.05
C GLY A 97 9.10 23.16 -21.19
N LYS A 98 8.07 22.35 -20.98
CA LYS A 98 7.02 22.09 -21.97
C LYS A 98 5.88 23.04 -21.67
N ALA A 99 5.66 23.99 -22.58
CA ALA A 99 4.52 24.88 -22.56
C ALA A 99 3.25 24.07 -22.25
N MET A 100 2.57 24.43 -21.17
CA MET A 100 1.31 23.83 -20.76
C MET A 100 0.24 24.23 -21.78
N THR A 101 0.17 23.49 -22.89
CA THR A 101 -1.00 23.56 -23.76
C THR A 101 -2.18 23.15 -22.89
N ARG A 102 -3.17 24.04 -22.72
CA ARG A 102 -4.39 23.82 -21.94
C ARG A 102 -5.21 22.68 -22.57
N ARG A 103 -4.74 21.45 -22.48
CA ARG A 103 -5.57 20.25 -22.67
C ARG A 103 -6.27 20.06 -21.34
N ARG A 104 -7.61 20.06 -21.36
CA ARG A 104 -8.43 19.66 -20.20
C ARG A 104 -7.78 18.41 -19.60
N VAL A 105 -7.23 18.57 -18.41
CA VAL A 105 -6.77 17.42 -17.65
C VAL A 105 -8.04 16.75 -17.16
N ASN A 106 -8.48 15.74 -17.92
CA ASN A 106 -9.59 14.90 -17.50
C ASN A 106 -9.17 14.23 -16.19
N ILE A 107 -10.05 14.19 -15.20
CA ILE A 107 -9.75 13.60 -13.88
C ILE A 107 -9.27 12.14 -14.00
N SER A 108 -9.61 11.48 -15.11
CA SER A 108 -9.11 10.15 -15.52
C SER A 108 -7.61 10.08 -15.83
N LEU A 109 -6.95 11.18 -16.23
CA LEU A 109 -5.49 11.20 -16.48
C LEU A 109 -4.67 11.35 -15.19
N ILE A 110 -5.16 12.15 -14.23
CA ILE A 110 -4.54 12.28 -12.91
C ILE A 110 -4.71 10.98 -12.12
N ALA A 111 -5.90 10.35 -12.21
CA ALA A 111 -6.15 9.04 -11.62
C ALA A 111 -5.14 7.98 -12.11
N ASN A 112 -4.78 7.96 -13.39
CA ASN A 112 -3.81 6.98 -13.90
C ASN A 112 -2.37 7.24 -13.44
N CYS A 113 -1.92 8.49 -13.36
CA CYS A 113 -0.56 8.80 -12.91
C CYS A 113 -0.36 8.58 -11.40
N ILE A 114 -1.35 8.90 -10.56
CA ILE A 114 -1.25 8.68 -9.12
C ILE A 114 -1.61 7.22 -8.75
N ALA A 115 -2.49 6.57 -9.52
CA ALA A 115 -2.70 5.13 -9.38
C ALA A 115 -1.38 4.38 -9.50
N MET A 116 -0.48 4.69 -10.43
CA MET A 116 0.76 3.89 -10.57
C MET A 116 1.69 3.93 -9.32
N SER A 117 1.73 5.04 -8.58
CA SER A 117 2.54 5.19 -7.35
C SER A 117 1.81 4.67 -6.09
N ALA A 118 0.51 4.97 -5.94
CA ALA A 118 -0.30 4.49 -4.82
C ALA A 118 -0.64 2.99 -4.93
N VAL A 119 -0.92 2.50 -6.14
CA VAL A 119 -1.22 1.08 -6.41
C VAL A 119 -0.01 0.19 -6.14
N SER A 120 1.23 0.67 -6.27
CA SER A 120 2.39 -0.15 -5.87
C SER A 120 2.42 -0.41 -4.36
N ARG A 121 2.11 0.61 -3.53
CA ARG A 121 2.05 0.46 -2.07
C ARG A 121 0.80 -0.32 -1.63
N ILE A 122 -0.34 -0.09 -2.28
CA ILE A 122 -1.61 -0.80 -2.02
C ILE A 122 -1.53 -2.26 -2.50
N ARG A 123 -0.85 -2.58 -3.63
CA ARG A 123 -0.66 -3.97 -4.11
C ARG A 123 0.22 -4.78 -3.17
N CYS A 124 1.28 -4.19 -2.61
CA CYS A 124 2.04 -4.84 -1.53
C CYS A 124 1.15 -5.12 -0.31
N TRP A 125 0.26 -4.20 0.04
CA TRP A 125 -0.66 -4.33 1.17
C TRP A 125 -1.73 -5.40 0.93
N ILE A 126 -2.38 -5.43 -0.24
CA ILE A 126 -3.34 -6.49 -0.63
C ILE A 126 -2.65 -7.86 -0.71
N TRP A 127 -1.40 -7.92 -1.20
CA TRP A 127 -0.63 -9.15 -1.25
C TRP A 127 -0.23 -9.65 0.14
N ALA A 128 0.20 -8.75 1.02
CA ALA A 128 0.54 -9.10 2.39
C ALA A 128 -0.71 -9.43 3.24
N LEU A 129 -1.87 -8.82 2.98
CA LEU A 129 -3.17 -9.26 3.53
C LEU A 129 -3.54 -10.67 3.04
N LYS A 130 -3.36 -10.96 1.74
CA LYS A 130 -3.58 -12.31 1.19
C LYS A 130 -2.61 -13.36 1.77
N LYS A 131 -1.37 -12.98 2.10
CA LYS A 131 -0.42 -13.87 2.77
C LYS A 131 -0.69 -14.02 4.26
N ALA A 132 -1.11 -12.98 4.98
CA ALA A 132 -1.49 -13.06 6.40
C ALA A 132 -2.81 -13.82 6.64
N MET A 133 -3.52 -14.19 5.56
CA MET A 133 -4.68 -15.09 5.56
C MET A 133 -4.29 -16.58 5.46
N TRP A 134 -3.03 -16.93 5.16
CA TRP A 134 -2.54 -18.31 4.98
C TRP A 134 -1.31 -18.61 5.84
#